data_AF-A0AAD7EUV6-F1
#
_entry.id   AF-A0AAD7EUV6-F1
#
_cell.length_a   1.000
_cell.length_b   1.000
_cell.length_c   1.000
_cell.angle_alpha   90.00
_cell.angle_beta   90.00
_cell.angle_gamma   90.00
#
_symmetry.space_group_name_H-M   'P 1'
#
loop_
_entity.id
_entity.type
_entity.pdbx_description
1 polymer ?
#
loop_
_entity_poly.entity_id
_entity_poly.type
_entity_poly.pdbx_seq_one_letter_code
_entity_poly.pdbx_strand_id
1 'polypeptide(L)' 'LEDRDIPHRSKLSQLISTRFHVEYTAMIKEIQNSLGRVAFTDDVWSRVNLDSHLAITAHYI' A
#
# COMPACT_ATOMS: atom_id res chain seq x y z
N LEU A 1 1.00 25.00 -16.97
CA LEU A 1 0.38 24.56 -15.71
C LEU A 1 0.07 25.81 -14.93
N GLU A 2 -1.20 26.04 -14.68
CA GLU A 2 -1.72 27.12 -13.84
C GLU A 2 -1.96 26.58 -12.42
N ASP A 3 -2.07 27.45 -11.42
CA ASP A 3 -2.30 27.03 -10.02
C ASP A 3 -3.55 26.16 -9.85
N ARG A 4 -4.55 26.34 -10.72
CA ARG A 4 -5.76 25.51 -10.74
C ARG A 4 -5.50 24.04 -11.11
N ASP A 5 -4.38 23.78 -11.79
CA ASP A 5 -3.98 22.43 -12.22
C ASP A 5 -3.30 21.65 -11.07
N ILE A 6 -2.88 22.34 -10.00
CA ILE A 6 -2.22 21.73 -8.85
C ILE A 6 -3.29 21.27 -7.85
N PRO A 7 -3.46 19.95 -7.63
CA PRO A 7 -4.45 19.47 -6.69
C PRO A 7 -4.10 19.86 -5.25
N HIS A 8 -5.08 20.39 -4.53
CA HIS A 8 -4.95 20.62 -3.09
C HIS A 8 -4.66 19.32 -2.33
N ARG A 9 -3.99 19.40 -1.17
CA ARG A 9 -3.60 18.23 -0.36
C ARG A 9 -4.74 17.23 -0.12
N SER A 10 -5.95 17.72 0.16
CA SER A 10 -7.12 16.86 0.39
C SER A 10 -7.50 16.08 -0.87
N LYS A 11 -7.37 16.72 -2.04
CA LYS A 11 -7.62 16.07 -3.33
C LYS A 11 -6.55 15.02 -3.62
N LEU A 12 -5.28 15.30 -3.32
CA LEU A 12 -4.20 14.32 -3.43
C LEU A 12 -4.43 13.11 -2.53
N SER A 13 -4.75 13.31 -1.24
CA SER A 13 -5.05 12.20 -0.32
C SER A 13 -6.24 11.35 -0.81
N GLN A 14 -7.28 11.99 -1.34
CA GLN A 14 -8.41 11.29 -1.95
C GLN A 14 -7.99 10.46 -3.16
N LEU A 15 -7.19 11.05 -4.07
CA LEU A 15 -6.71 10.37 -5.27
C LEU A 15 -5.82 9.17 -4.92
N ILE A 16 -4.91 9.31 -3.96
CA ILE A 16 -4.05 8.23 -3.46
C ILE A 16 -4.91 7.10 -2.89
N SER A 17 -5.87 7.41 -2.01
CA SER A 17 -6.73 6.41 -1.38
C SER A 17 -7.61 5.68 -2.41
N THR A 18 -8.17 6.43 -3.36
CA THR A 18 -8.99 5.87 -4.44
C THR A 18 -8.17 4.92 -5.30
N ARG A 19 -6.96 5.34 -5.70
CA ARG A 19 -6.07 4.52 -6.51
C ARG A 19 -5.60 3.28 -5.75
N PHE A 20 -5.24 3.44 -4.47
CA PHE A 20 -4.86 2.33 -3.60
C PHE A 20 -5.97 1.27 -3.54
N HIS A 21 -7.23 1.67 -3.37
CA HIS A 21 -8.34 0.71 -3.31
C HIS A 21 -8.47 -0.13 -4.58
N VAL A 22 -8.34 0.50 -5.76
CA VAL A 22 -8.38 -0.20 -7.05
C VAL A 22 -7.29 -1.25 -7.15
N GLU A 23 -6.04 -0.87 -6.86
CA GLU A 23 -4.90 -1.78 -6.94
C GLU A 23 -4.95 -2.87 -5.86
N TYR A 24 -5.41 -2.53 -4.66
CA TYR A 24 -5.60 -3.49 -3.57
C TYR A 24 -6.62 -4.58 -3.95
N THR A 25 -7.76 -4.21 -4.54
CA THR A 25 -8.75 -5.19 -5.00
C THR A 25 -8.20 -6.09 -6.10
N ALA A 26 -7.40 -5.54 -7.03
CA ALA A 26 -6.74 -6.33 -8.06
C ALA A 26 -5.74 -7.32 -7.44
N MET A 27 -4.86 -6.84 -6.55
CA MET A 27 -3.88 -7.64 -5.81
C MET A 27 -4.54 -8.81 -5.05
N ILE A 28 -5.65 -8.56 -4.33
CA ILE A 28 -6.37 -9.63 -3.59
C ILE A 28 -6.88 -10.71 -4.55
N LYS A 29 -7.42 -10.31 -5.71
CA LYS A 29 -7.90 -11.27 -6.71
C LYS A 29 -6.75 -12.12 -7.26
N GLU A 30 -5.57 -11.54 -7.47
CA GLU A 30 -4.39 -12.32 -7.89
C GLU A 30 -3.95 -13.30 -6.80
N ILE A 31 -3.85 -12.85 -5.55
CA ILE A 31 -3.48 -13.69 -4.40
C ILE A 31 -4.44 -14.88 -4.26
N GLN A 32 -5.75 -14.66 -4.41
CA GLN A 32 -6.75 -15.74 -4.37
C GLN A 32 -6.52 -16.83 -5.42
N ASN A 33 -5.88 -16.49 -6.53
CA ASN A 33 -5.54 -17.44 -7.60
C ASN A 33 -4.15 -18.08 -7.43
N SER A 34 -3.35 -17.66 -6.45
CA SER A 34 -2.00 -18.16 -6.17
C SER A 34 -2.04 -19.41 -5.27
N LEU A 35 -2.53 -20.54 -5.82
CA LEU A 35 -2.80 -21.85 -5.16
C LEU A 35 -1.67 -22.34 -4.21
N GLY A 36 -1.64 -21.80 -2.98
CA GLY A 36 -0.68 -22.16 -1.94
C GLY A 36 0.74 -21.57 -2.11
N ARG A 37 0.95 -20.59 -2.99
CA ARG A 37 2.27 -19.98 -3.26
C ARG A 37 2.38 -18.55 -2.70
N VAL A 38 1.80 -18.34 -1.52
CA VAL A 38 1.84 -17.04 -0.84
C VAL A 38 2.80 -17.14 0.34
N ALA A 39 3.85 -16.32 0.32
CA ALA A 39 4.78 -16.14 1.43
C ALA A 39 4.71 -14.69 1.92
N PHE A 40 5.07 -14.46 3.18
CA PHE A 40 5.12 -13.13 3.76
C PHE A 40 6.49 -12.86 4.37
N THR A 41 6.95 -11.62 4.26
CA THR A 41 8.09 -11.11 5.02
C THR A 41 7.61 -10.02 5.96
N ASP A 42 8.02 -10.13 7.22
CA ASP A 42 7.73 -9.15 8.26
C ASP A 42 9.05 -8.45 8.62
N ASP A 43 9.10 -7.14 8.43
CA ASP A 43 10.19 -6.29 8.88
C ASP A 43 9.73 -5.53 10.12
N VAL A 44 10.43 -5.73 11.24
CA VAL A 44 10.11 -5.14 12.54
C VAL A 44 11.32 -4.35 13.02
N TRP A 45 11.10 -3.08 13.30
CA TRP A 45 12.14 -2.20 13.81
C TRP A 45 11.57 -1.14 14.74
N SER A 46 12.43 -0.60 15.60
CA SER A 46 12.13 0.56 16.43
C SER A 46 12.97 1.76 15.99
N ARG A 47 12.39 2.95 16.04
CA ARG A 47 13.15 4.20 15.88
C ARG A 47 13.86 4.58 17.19
N VAL A 48 14.77 5.57 17.12
CA VAL A 48 15.51 6.10 18.27
C VAL A 48 14.57 6.67 19.35
N ASN A 49 13.39 7.17 18.94
CA ASN A 49 12.34 7.64 19.85
C ASN A 49 11.45 6.50 20.41
N LEU A 50 11.85 5.23 20.23
CA LEU A 50 11.15 4.03 20.68
C LEU A 50 9.79 3.76 20.00
N ASP A 51 9.48 4.44 18.90
CA ASP A 51 8.34 4.08 18.07
C ASP A 51 8.60 2.75 17.37
N SER A 52 7.72 1.78 17.60
CA SER A 52 7.79 0.45 16.96
C SER A 52 7.04 0.46 15.63
N HIS A 53 7.63 -0.17 14.62
CA HIS A 53 7.08 -0.32 13.29
C HIS A 53 7.06 -1.79 12.88
N LEU A 54 6.06 -2.14 12.09
CA LEU A 54 5.92 -3.43 11.43
C LEU A 54 5.53 -3.16 9.98
N ALA A 55 6.33 -3.66 9.04
CA ALA A 55 5.98 -3.73 7.62
C ALA A 55 5.79 -5.19 7.22
N ILE A 56 4.69 -5.48 6.54
CA ILE A 56 4.35 -6.82 6.06
C ILE A 56 4.32 -6.76 4.53
N THR A 57 5.07 -7.65 3.87
CA THR A 57 5.07 -7.77 2.40
C THR A 57 4.64 -9.18 1.99
N ALA A 58 3.63 -9.27 1.12
CA ALA A 58 3.19 -10.54 0.53
C ALA A 58 3.96 -10.81 -0.77
N HIS A 59 4.44 -12.03 -0.95
CA HIS A 59 5.04 -12.55 -2.17
C HIS A 59 4.15 -13.68 -2.69
N TYR A 60 3.63 -13.55 -3.91
CA TYR A 60 2.73 -14.51 -4.51
C TYR A 60 2.99 -14.67 -6.02
N ILE A 61 2.71 -15.85 -6.57
CA ILE A 61 2.87 -16.22 -8.00
C ILE A 61 1.60 -16.90 -8.53
#